data_AF-A0AAV9DZL0-F1
#
_entry.id   AF-A0AAV9DZL0-F1
#
_cell.length_a   1.000
_cell.length_b   1.000
_cell.length_c   1.000
_cell.angle_alpha   90.00
_cell.angle_beta   90.00
_cell.angle_gamma   90.00
#
_symmetry.space_group_name_H-M   'P 1'
#
loop_
_entity.id
_entity.type
_entity.pdbx_description
1 polymer ?
#
loop_
_entity_poly.entity_id
_entity_poly.type
_entity_poly.pdbx_seq_one_letter_code
_entity_poly.pdbx_strand_id
1 'polypeptide(L)'
;MLKEVFNTVILPVMDEVLQAIFKMAKENAQIAMLSCTHGQVTKAGEIGSSTMPHKVNPIDFENSEGNLGLANQGFGYSLLAYRNALQGIKKLQVNEACLNEDLEQTWEVLAEPIQTVMQRYGVPEPYEKLKELTRGNQSPK
;
A
#
# COMPACT_ATOMS: atom_id res chain seq x y z
N MET A 1 -17.92 24.46 -23.45
CA MET A 1 -16.82 23.51 -23.69
C MET A 1 -16.10 23.07 -22.42
N LEU A 2 -15.21 23.84 -21.78
CA LEU A 2 -14.46 23.34 -20.60
C LEU A 2 -15.34 22.92 -19.43
N LYS A 3 -16.23 23.80 -18.96
CA LYS A 3 -17.19 23.49 -17.88
C LYS A 3 -18.02 22.24 -18.16
N GLU A 4 -18.38 22.06 -19.42
CA GLU A 4 -19.16 20.91 -19.88
C GLU A 4 -18.33 19.63 -19.81
N VAL A 5 -17.11 19.62 -20.38
CA VAL A 5 -16.18 18.48 -20.30
C VAL A 5 -15.91 18.06 -18.85
N PHE A 6 -15.71 19.03 -17.95
CA PHE A 6 -15.52 18.71 -16.53
C PHE A 6 -16.76 18.03 -15.94
N ASN A 7 -17.93 18.63 -16.12
CA ASN A 7 -19.15 18.15 -15.49
C ASN A 7 -19.69 16.85 -16.10
N THR A 8 -19.44 16.60 -17.39
CA THR A 8 -20.01 15.44 -18.09
C THR A 8 -19.03 14.29 -18.28
N VAL A 9 -17.71 14.54 -18.16
CA VAL A 9 -16.68 13.52 -18.42
C VAL A 9 -15.72 13.37 -17.25
N ILE A 10 -15.03 14.43 -16.85
CA ILE A 10 -13.90 14.32 -15.91
C ILE A 10 -14.39 14.07 -14.48
N LEU A 11 -15.33 14.84 -13.97
CA LEU A 11 -15.84 14.67 -12.61
C LEU A 11 -16.53 13.30 -12.44
N PRO A 12 -17.41 12.83 -13.36
CA PRO A 12 -18.00 11.50 -13.24
C PRO A 12 -16.97 10.36 -13.18
N VAL A 13 -15.92 10.38 -14.02
CA VAL A 13 -14.91 9.31 -13.99
C VAL A 13 -14.04 9.38 -12.72
N MET A 14 -13.79 10.59 -12.19
CA MET A 14 -13.11 10.74 -10.90
C MET A 14 -13.97 10.18 -9.76
N ASP A 15 -15.28 10.42 -9.80
CA ASP A 15 -16.23 9.85 -8.84
C ASP A 15 -16.26 8.32 -8.93
N GLU A 16 -16.19 7.73 -10.13
CA GLU A 16 -16.06 6.26 -10.30
C GLU A 16 -14.79 5.73 -9.64
N VAL A 17 -13.64 6.38 -9.83
CA VAL A 17 -12.37 5.99 -9.19
C VAL A 17 -12.50 6.08 -7.66
N LEU A 18 -13.06 7.18 -7.16
CA LEU A 18 -13.26 7.41 -5.74
C LEU A 18 -14.18 6.34 -5.14
N GLN A 19 -15.30 6.02 -5.80
CA GLN A 19 -16.21 4.97 -5.36
C GLN A 19 -15.55 3.60 -5.36
N ALA A 20 -14.73 3.29 -6.36
CA ALA A 20 -13.99 2.02 -6.43
C ALA A 20 -12.98 1.90 -5.27
N ILE A 21 -12.24 2.98 -4.96
CA ILE A 21 -11.33 3.02 -3.82
C ILE A 21 -12.09 2.89 -2.49
N PHE A 22 -13.20 3.61 -2.33
CA PHE A 22 -14.02 3.51 -1.11
C PHE A 22 -14.60 2.11 -0.92
N LYS A 23 -15.07 1.47 -1.99
CA LYS A 23 -15.56 0.10 -1.95
C LYS A 23 -14.45 -0.85 -1.49
N MET A 24 -13.27 -0.77 -2.10
CA MET A 24 -12.11 -1.57 -1.71
C MET A 24 -11.70 -1.31 -0.24
N ALA A 25 -11.69 -0.05 0.20
CA ALA A 25 -11.39 0.29 1.59
C ALA A 25 -12.38 -0.34 2.58
N LYS A 26 -13.68 -0.38 2.23
CA LYS A 26 -14.70 -1.02 3.06
C LYS A 26 -14.59 -2.55 3.07
N GLU A 27 -14.35 -3.16 1.91
CA GLU A 27 -14.26 -4.61 1.76
C GLU A 27 -13.07 -5.19 2.55
N ASN A 28 -11.99 -4.41 2.67
CA ASN A 28 -10.75 -4.84 3.31
C ASN A 28 -10.50 -4.17 4.68
N ALA A 29 -11.50 -3.48 5.26
CA ALA A 29 -11.32 -2.66 6.46
C ALA A 29 -10.85 -3.46 7.69
N GLN A 30 -11.23 -4.73 7.78
CA GLN A 30 -10.88 -5.64 8.87
C GLN A 30 -9.54 -6.36 8.68
N ILE A 31 -8.92 -6.25 7.50
CA ILE A 31 -7.69 -6.97 7.18
C ILE A 31 -6.52 -6.16 7.73
N ALA A 32 -5.80 -6.72 8.70
CA ALA A 32 -4.59 -6.12 9.22
C ALA A 32 -3.46 -6.20 8.19
N MET A 33 -2.63 -5.18 8.12
CA MET A 33 -1.43 -5.16 7.28
C MET A 33 -0.28 -4.46 7.99
N LEU A 34 0.93 -4.93 7.76
CA LEU A 34 2.14 -4.25 8.24
C LEU A 34 2.28 -2.89 7.54
N SER A 35 2.42 -1.82 8.32
CA SER A 35 2.70 -0.49 7.78
C SER A 35 4.18 -0.36 7.44
N CYS A 36 4.51 0.30 6.34
CA CYS A 36 5.89 0.50 5.90
C CYS A 36 6.25 1.98 5.88
N THR A 37 7.28 2.37 6.63
CA THR A 37 7.88 3.71 6.56
C THR A 37 9.29 3.57 6.04
N HIS A 38 9.72 4.46 5.13
CA HIS A 38 11.05 4.40 4.47
C HIS A 38 11.26 3.21 3.50
N GLY A 39 10.17 2.55 3.08
CA GLY A 39 10.18 1.42 2.13
C GLY A 39 10.15 0.05 2.82
N GLN A 40 9.90 -1.01 2.05
CA GLN A 40 10.03 -2.39 2.51
C GLN A 40 11.46 -2.88 2.28
N VAL A 41 12.00 -3.62 3.24
CA VAL A 41 13.22 -4.40 3.02
C VAL A 41 12.82 -5.59 2.15
N THR A 42 13.44 -5.75 0.98
CA THR A 42 13.15 -6.89 0.09
C THR A 42 13.47 -8.19 0.80
N LYS A 43 12.56 -9.18 0.73
CA LYS A 43 12.80 -10.48 1.35
C LYS A 43 14.02 -11.14 0.68
N ALA A 44 14.89 -11.73 1.49
CA ALA A 44 16.10 -12.37 0.98
C ALA A 44 15.73 -13.52 0.03
N GLY A 45 16.16 -13.43 -1.24
CA GLY A 45 15.88 -14.44 -2.28
C GLY A 45 14.86 -14.02 -3.33
N GLU A 46 14.27 -12.82 -3.23
CA GLU A 46 13.44 -12.26 -4.30
C GLU A 46 14.30 -11.83 -5.50
N ILE A 47 14.38 -12.70 -6.51
CA ILE A 47 15.00 -12.37 -7.80
C ILE A 47 14.05 -11.51 -8.64
N GLY A 48 14.60 -10.44 -9.22
CA GLY A 48 13.91 -9.54 -10.13
C GLY A 48 13.19 -10.29 -11.25
N SER A 49 11.90 -10.03 -11.36
CA SER A 49 10.92 -10.88 -12.02
C SER A 49 10.76 -10.54 -13.52
N SER A 50 11.81 -10.56 -14.34
CA SER A 50 11.69 -10.17 -15.76
C SER A 50 11.38 -11.33 -16.71
N THR A 51 11.46 -12.59 -16.28
CA THR A 51 11.31 -13.78 -17.14
C THR A 51 10.37 -14.88 -16.61
N MET A 52 9.60 -14.63 -15.54
CA MET A 52 8.74 -15.66 -14.94
C MET A 52 7.41 -15.88 -15.69
N PRO A 53 7.05 -17.13 -16.05
CA PRO A 53 5.84 -17.45 -16.84
C PRO A 53 4.51 -17.22 -16.11
N HIS A 54 4.51 -17.13 -14.79
CA HIS A 54 3.31 -16.87 -13.97
C HIS A 54 3.26 -15.45 -13.39
N LYS A 55 4.09 -14.53 -13.89
CA LYS A 55 4.17 -13.18 -13.34
C LYS A 55 2.91 -12.36 -13.65
N VAL A 56 2.27 -11.88 -12.61
CA VAL A 56 1.24 -10.83 -12.71
C VAL A 56 1.90 -9.48 -12.52
N ASN A 57 1.84 -8.61 -13.55
CA ASN A 57 2.36 -7.25 -13.50
C ASN A 57 1.22 -6.25 -13.27
N PRO A 58 1.43 -5.16 -12.50
CA PRO A 58 0.45 -4.11 -12.31
C PRO A 58 0.38 -3.14 -13.52
N ILE A 59 0.33 -3.66 -14.75
CA ILE A 59 0.48 -2.88 -15.98
C ILE A 59 -0.58 -1.79 -16.16
N ASP A 60 -1.81 -2.02 -15.69
CA ASP A 60 -2.86 -1.00 -15.76
C ASP A 60 -2.53 0.20 -14.86
N PHE A 61 -1.88 -0.02 -13.72
CA PHE A 61 -1.43 1.06 -12.84
C PHE A 61 -0.19 1.78 -13.41
N GLU A 62 0.77 1.04 -13.98
CA GLU A 62 1.93 1.63 -14.68
C GLU A 62 1.47 2.53 -15.84
N ASN A 63 0.51 2.06 -16.65
CA ASN A 63 -0.09 2.84 -17.72
C ASN A 63 -0.88 4.04 -17.19
N SER A 64 -1.57 3.89 -16.05
CA SER A 64 -2.26 5.01 -15.39
C SER A 64 -1.28 6.10 -14.96
N GLU A 65 -0.18 5.72 -14.31
CA GLU A 65 0.87 6.64 -13.86
C GLU A 65 1.49 7.41 -15.04
N GLY A 66 1.88 6.70 -16.10
CA GLY A 66 2.44 7.33 -17.30
C GLY A 66 1.50 8.35 -17.92
N ASN A 67 0.20 8.06 -17.98
CA ASN A 67 -0.80 8.99 -18.51
C ASN A 67 -1.05 10.19 -17.57
N LEU A 68 -1.02 10.00 -16.25
CA LEU A 68 -1.10 11.14 -15.31
C LEU A 68 0.08 12.10 -15.47
N GLY A 69 1.29 11.59 -15.75
CA GLY A 69 2.45 12.41 -16.05
C GLY A 69 2.30 13.31 -17.28
N LEU A 70 1.42 12.94 -18.22
CA LEU A 70 1.11 13.69 -19.44
C LEU A 70 -0.19 14.51 -19.36
N ALA A 71 -0.85 14.55 -18.20
CA ALA A 71 -2.15 15.20 -18.01
C ALA A 71 -2.14 16.69 -18.35
N ASN A 72 -1.00 17.37 -18.20
CA ASN A 72 -0.82 18.77 -18.56
C ASN A 72 -0.97 19.05 -20.07
N GLN A 73 -0.82 18.03 -20.93
CA GLN A 73 -0.95 18.16 -22.38
C GLN A 73 -2.42 18.12 -22.83
N GLY A 74 -3.31 17.58 -22.02
CA GLY A 74 -4.75 17.58 -22.29
C GLY A 74 -5.53 16.56 -21.47
N PHE A 75 -6.82 16.85 -21.28
CA PHE A 75 -7.74 16.03 -20.48
C PHE A 75 -7.90 14.58 -20.96
N GLY A 76 -7.57 14.28 -22.21
CA GLY A 76 -7.58 12.92 -22.75
C GLY A 76 -6.63 11.98 -22.02
N TYR A 77 -5.45 12.47 -21.63
CA TYR A 77 -4.48 11.71 -20.84
C TYR A 77 -5.00 11.43 -19.43
N SER A 78 -5.61 12.42 -18.76
CA SER A 78 -6.25 12.22 -17.46
C SER A 78 -7.39 11.19 -17.53
N LEU A 79 -8.24 11.28 -18.56
CA LEU A 79 -9.34 10.32 -18.76
C LEU A 79 -8.82 8.89 -18.98
N LEU A 80 -7.77 8.73 -19.79
CA LEU A 80 -7.16 7.42 -20.03
C LEU A 80 -6.52 6.88 -18.75
N ALA A 81 -5.85 7.73 -17.96
CA ALA A 81 -5.30 7.34 -16.68
C ALA A 81 -6.38 6.81 -15.73
N TYR A 82 -7.49 7.55 -15.54
CA TYR A 82 -8.58 7.12 -14.66
C TYR A 82 -9.19 5.78 -15.10
N ARG A 83 -9.35 5.55 -16.41
CA ARG A 83 -9.83 4.27 -16.94
C ARG A 83 -8.85 3.12 -16.69
N ASN A 84 -7.56 3.35 -16.85
CA ASN A 84 -6.54 2.36 -16.57
C ASN A 84 -6.50 2.02 -15.07
N ALA A 85 -6.59 3.03 -14.19
CA ALA A 85 -6.70 2.81 -12.75
C ALA A 85 -7.93 1.97 -12.39
N LEU A 86 -9.11 2.27 -12.97
CA LEU A 86 -10.32 1.48 -12.76
C LEU A 86 -10.17 0.03 -13.23
N GLN A 87 -9.47 -0.20 -14.35
CA GLN A 87 -9.21 -1.55 -14.85
C GLN A 87 -8.24 -2.32 -13.93
N GLY A 88 -7.23 -1.63 -13.39
CA GLY A 88 -6.32 -2.19 -12.39
C GLY A 88 -7.06 -2.57 -11.10
N ILE A 89 -7.88 -1.66 -10.56
CA ILE A 89 -8.64 -1.88 -9.31
C ILE A 89 -9.56 -3.11 -9.43
N LYS A 90 -10.21 -3.30 -10.58
CA LYS A 90 -11.09 -4.47 -10.83
C LYS A 90 -10.37 -5.82 -10.76
N LYS A 91 -9.05 -5.84 -10.96
CA LYS A 91 -8.23 -7.06 -10.96
C LYS A 91 -7.63 -7.36 -9.59
N LEU A 92 -7.70 -6.43 -8.64
CA LEU A 92 -7.11 -6.59 -7.31
C LEU A 92 -7.86 -7.66 -6.50
N GLN A 93 -7.08 -8.53 -5.88
CA GLN A 93 -7.54 -9.48 -4.87
C GLN A 93 -6.51 -9.46 -3.74
N VAL A 94 -6.98 -9.31 -2.49
CA VAL A 94 -6.08 -9.26 -1.34
C VAL A 94 -5.57 -10.67 -1.04
N ASN A 95 -4.26 -10.78 -0.82
CA ASN A 95 -3.62 -12.00 -0.34
C ASN A 95 -3.44 -11.91 1.18
N GLU A 96 -4.49 -12.27 1.92
CA GLU A 96 -4.50 -12.22 3.40
C GLU A 96 -3.43 -13.12 4.01
N ALA A 97 -3.13 -14.27 3.40
CA ALA A 97 -2.10 -15.18 3.91
C ALA A 97 -0.73 -14.51 3.93
N CYS A 98 -0.35 -13.81 2.86
CA CYS A 98 0.90 -13.05 2.82
C CYS A 98 0.92 -11.91 3.86
N LEU A 99 -0.19 -11.17 4.01
CA LEU A 99 -0.27 -10.07 4.98
C LEU A 99 -0.13 -10.57 6.43
N ASN A 100 -0.76 -11.69 6.74
CA ASN A 100 -0.66 -12.31 8.07
C ASN A 100 0.76 -12.85 8.31
N GLU A 101 1.41 -13.45 7.31
CA GLU A 101 2.80 -13.90 7.43
C GLU A 101 3.75 -12.73 7.69
N ASP A 102 3.56 -11.59 7.01
CA ASP A 102 4.36 -10.38 7.26
C ASP A 102 4.19 -9.85 8.70
N LEU A 103 2.98 -9.91 9.25
CA LEU A 103 2.71 -9.53 10.63
C LEU A 103 3.36 -10.49 11.63
N GLU A 104 3.27 -11.80 11.38
CA GLU A 104 3.88 -12.83 12.24
C GLU A 104 5.41 -12.81 12.21
N GLN A 105 6.01 -12.33 11.13
CA GLN A 105 7.47 -12.21 11.01
C GLN A 105 8.03 -10.89 11.58
N THR A 106 7.17 -9.95 12.00
CA THR A 106 7.58 -8.60 12.41
C THR A 106 7.05 -8.22 13.78
N TRP A 107 7.38 -8.99 14.82
CA TRP A 107 6.95 -8.73 16.20
C TRP A 107 7.61 -7.48 16.80
N GLU A 108 8.68 -6.97 16.19
CA GLU A 108 9.39 -5.76 16.59
C GLU A 108 8.48 -4.52 16.60
N VAL A 109 7.39 -4.52 15.82
CA VAL A 109 6.39 -3.43 15.83
C VAL A 109 5.70 -3.26 17.19
N LEU A 110 5.73 -4.27 18.06
CA LEU A 110 5.16 -4.19 19.41
C LEU A 110 6.04 -3.42 20.40
N ALA A 111 7.25 -2.98 19.99
CA ALA A 111 8.15 -2.23 20.87
C ALA A 111 7.52 -0.90 21.34
N GLU A 112 6.90 -0.13 20.45
CA GLU A 112 6.28 1.17 20.79
C GLU A 112 5.13 1.06 21.82
N PRO A 113 4.14 0.14 21.65
CA PRO A 113 3.09 0.00 22.66
C PRO A 113 3.65 -0.49 24.01
N ILE A 114 4.64 -1.39 24.03
CA ILE A 114 5.30 -1.82 25.27
C ILE A 114 6.00 -0.63 25.94
N GLN A 115 6.74 0.18 25.17
CA GLN A 115 7.40 1.38 25.68
C GLN A 115 6.39 2.35 26.31
N THR A 116 5.25 2.54 25.65
CA THR A 116 4.18 3.43 26.11
C THR A 116 3.62 2.96 27.46
N VAL A 117 3.40 1.65 27.63
CA VAL A 117 2.96 1.06 28.91
C VAL A 117 4.03 1.24 29.99
N MET A 118 5.29 0.97 29.68
CA MET A 118 6.40 1.17 30.62
C MET A 118 6.51 2.63 31.11
N GLN A 119 6.35 3.60 30.20
CA GLN A 119 6.30 5.02 30.55
C GLN A 119 5.11 5.34 31.48
N ARG A 120 3.93 4.78 31.20
CA ARG A 120 2.73 4.99 32.03
C ARG A 120 2.92 4.53 33.48
N TYR A 121 3.68 3.46 33.71
CA TYR A 121 3.94 2.91 35.04
C TYR A 121 5.23 3.43 35.69
N GLY A 122 5.89 4.43 35.11
CA GLY A 122 7.08 5.06 35.69
C GLY A 122 8.34 4.21 35.65
N VAL A 123 8.44 3.27 34.70
CA VAL A 123 9.67 2.50 34.48
C VAL A 123 10.77 3.45 33.97
N PRO A 124 11.97 3.48 34.57
CA PRO A 124 13.06 4.33 34.10
C PRO A 124 13.61 3.81 32.76
N GLU A 125 13.98 4.74 31.88
CA GLU A 125 14.63 4.49 30.59
C GLU A 125 13.97 3.39 29.71
N PRO A 126 12.64 3.42 29.43
CA PRO A 126 11.95 2.34 28.72
C PRO A 126 12.51 2.02 27.33
N TYR A 127 12.91 3.05 26.59
CA TYR A 127 13.44 2.91 25.24
C TYR A 127 14.75 2.12 25.22
N GLU A 128 15.71 2.48 26.09
CA GLU A 128 17.01 1.79 26.12
C GLU A 128 16.86 0.32 26.55
N LYS A 129 15.97 0.04 27.51
CA LYS A 129 15.63 -1.35 27.89
C LYS A 129 15.08 -2.17 26.72
N LEU A 130 14.21 -1.59 25.89
CA LEU A 130 13.68 -2.28 24.70
C LEU A 130 14.72 -2.44 23.60
N LYS A 131 15.59 -1.45 23.43
CA LYS A 131 16.70 -1.49 22.48
C LYS A 131 17.76 -2.53 22.85
N GLU A 132 18.00 -2.75 24.14
CA GLU A 132 18.82 -3.86 24.63
C GLU A 132 18.19 -5.22 24.32
N LEU A 133 16.87 -5.36 24.51
CA LEU A 133 16.14 -6.61 24.25
C LEU A 133 16.05 -6.98 22.75
N THR A 134 16.00 -5.96 21.88
CA THR A 134 15.86 -6.12 20.42
C THR A 134 17.18 -6.11 19.68
N ARG A 135 18.30 -5.83 20.36
CA ARG A 135 19.65 -5.91 19.77
C ARG A 135 20.11 -7.37 19.66
N GLY A 136 20.00 -7.92 18.45
CA GLY A 136 20.60 -9.21 18.08
C GLY A 136 19.64 -10.41 18.01
N ASN A 137 18.39 -10.23 18.44
CA ASN A 137 17.33 -11.23 18.26
C ASN A 137 16.42 -10.76 17.13
N GLN A 138 16.75 -11.15 15.89
CA GLN A 138 15.72 -11.23 14.87
C GLN A 138 14.71 -12.28 15.34
N SER A 139 13.41 -11.98 15.20
CA SER A 139 12.31 -12.89 15.53
C SER A 139 12.63 -14.35 15.12
N PRO A 140 12.24 -15.36 15.93
CA PRO A 140 12.57 -16.76 15.63
C PRO A 140 12.07 -17.11 14.22
N LYS A 141 12.98 -17.64 13.39
CA LYS A 141 12.66 -18.17 12.06
C LYS A 141 11.72 -19.37 12.13
#